data_AF-A0A7K4D0Q5-F1
#
_entry.id   AF-A0A7K4D0Q5-F1
#
_cell.length_a   1.000
_cell.length_b   1.000
_cell.length_c   1.000
_cell.angle_alpha   90.00
_cell.angle_beta   90.00
_cell.angle_gamma   90.00
#
_symmetry.space_group_name_H-M   'P 1'
#
loop_
_entity.id
_entity.type
_entity.pdbx_description
1 polymer ?
#
loop_
_entity_poly.entity_id
_entity_poly.type
_entity_poly.pdbx_seq_one_letter_code
_entity_poly.pdbx_strand_id
1 'polypeptide(L)' 'MLNSKDAGTGREQPSPPASSDSKIKVKAILHCSNCGYHKTFSRMFDRKDLDQLVVSAKVMSWSACECGELVEFSLEVEF' A
#
# COMPACT_ATOMS: atom_id res chain seq x y z
N MET A 1 34.99 -35.19 35.35
CA MET A 1 34.90 -34.47 34.06
C MET A 1 33.48 -33.93 33.91
N LEU A 2 33.37 -32.74 33.32
CA LEU A 2 32.24 -31.79 33.26
C LEU A 2 30.89 -32.43 32.85
N ASN A 3 29.77 -32.16 33.53
CA ASN A 3 28.85 -31.00 33.44
C ASN A 3 28.14 -30.86 32.06
N SER A 4 26.81 -31.04 32.03
CA SER A 4 25.85 -29.92 31.90
C SER A 4 24.48 -30.39 31.37
N LYS A 5 23.43 -30.08 32.15
CA LYS A 5 22.05 -29.89 31.70
C LYS A 5 21.98 -28.53 31.03
N ASP A 6 21.49 -28.44 29.80
CA ASP A 6 21.07 -27.17 29.21
C ASP A 6 19.57 -27.19 28.91
N ALA A 7 18.84 -26.46 29.75
CA ALA A 7 17.45 -26.09 29.55
C ALA A 7 17.42 -24.91 28.56
N GLY A 8 16.84 -25.12 27.39
CA GLY A 8 16.61 -24.05 26.42
C GLY A 8 15.46 -23.13 26.85
N THR A 9 15.79 -21.97 27.41
CA THR A 9 14.87 -20.83 27.52
C THR A 9 15.02 -19.97 26.26
N GLY A 10 14.11 -20.14 25.31
CA GLY A 10 13.95 -19.21 24.19
C GLY A 10 13.51 -17.84 24.73
N ARG A 11 14.37 -16.83 24.61
CA ARG A 11 13.98 -15.43 24.84
C ARG A 11 13.14 -14.97 23.65
N GLU A 12 11.84 -14.83 23.83
CA GLU A 12 11.01 -13.99 22.95
C GLU A 12 11.51 -12.55 23.07
N GLN A 13 12.12 -12.04 22.00
CA GLN A 13 12.57 -10.68 21.90
C GLN A 13 11.35 -9.79 21.59
N PRO A 14 11.05 -8.73 22.36
CA PRO A 14 9.93 -7.85 22.06
C PRO A 14 10.16 -7.19 20.71
N SER A 15 9.19 -7.31 19.80
CA SER A 15 9.22 -6.61 18.52
C SER A 15 9.38 -5.09 18.74
N PRO A 16 10.24 -4.40 17.97
CA PRO A 16 10.44 -2.97 18.12
C PRO A 16 9.12 -2.22 17.91
N PRO A 17 8.93 -1.04 18.54
CA PRO A 17 7.72 -0.25 18.39
C PRO A 17 7.51 0.06 16.90
N ALA A 18 6.32 -0.24 16.38
CA ALA A 18 5.95 0.08 15.01
C ALA A 18 6.08 1.60 14.82
N SER A 19 7.16 2.02 14.18
CA SER A 19 7.40 3.42 13.89
C SER A 19 6.29 3.93 12.97
N SER A 20 5.87 5.18 13.17
CA SER A 20 4.92 5.88 12.30
C SER A 20 5.37 5.92 10.83
N ASP A 21 6.66 5.71 10.56
CA ASP A 21 7.28 5.55 9.22
C ASP A 21 6.80 4.32 8.42
N SER A 22 6.02 3.44 9.07
CA SER A 22 5.49 2.23 8.46
C SER A 22 4.21 2.45 7.65
N LYS A 23 3.56 3.61 7.78
CA LYS A 23 2.31 3.93 7.07
C LYS A 23 2.57 4.96 5.98
N ILE A 24 1.84 4.84 4.89
CA ILE A 24 1.82 5.83 3.81
C ILE A 24 0.38 6.24 3.55
N LYS A 25 0.17 7.51 3.21
CA LYS A 25 -1.13 7.98 2.73
C LYS A 25 -1.10 8.00 1.22
N VAL A 26 -2.07 7.32 0.62
CA VAL A 26 -2.21 7.26 -0.84
C VAL A 26 -3.53 7.88 -1.22
N LYS A 27 -3.50 8.77 -2.21
CA LYS A 27 -4.67 9.33 -2.84
C LYS A 27 -4.68 8.97 -4.32
N ALA A 28 -5.73 8.27 -4.73
CA ALA A 28 -6.01 7.88 -6.10
C ALA A 28 -7.09 8.81 -6.68
N ILE A 29 -6.80 9.39 -7.82
CA ILE A 29 -7.70 10.30 -8.54
C ILE A 29 -7.98 9.68 -9.91
N LEU A 30 -9.26 9.51 -10.22
CA LEU A 30 -9.77 9.01 -11.48
C LEU A 30 -10.57 10.12 -12.16
N HIS A 31 -10.24 10.43 -13.39
CA HIS A 31 -10.84 11.51 -14.15
C HIS A 31 -11.14 11.07 -15.59
N CYS A 32 -12.28 11.48 -16.15
CA CYS A 32 -12.60 11.30 -17.55
C CYS A 32 -12.78 12.68 -18.20
N SER A 33 -11.91 13.01 -19.15
CA SER A 33 -11.92 14.29 -19.86
C SER A 33 -13.12 14.50 -20.78
N ASN A 34 -13.85 13.43 -21.14
CA ASN A 34 -15.00 13.51 -22.05
C ASN A 34 -16.33 13.76 -21.33
N CYS A 35 -16.65 12.98 -20.29
CA CYS A 35 -17.95 13.07 -19.60
C CYS A 35 -17.90 13.77 -18.24
N GLY A 36 -16.71 14.22 -17.79
CA GLY A 36 -16.53 14.89 -16.51
C GLY A 36 -16.61 13.96 -15.30
N TYR A 37 -16.57 12.64 -15.49
CA TYR A 37 -16.46 11.70 -14.37
C TYR A 37 -15.21 12.02 -13.55
N HIS A 38 -15.38 12.13 -12.23
CA HIS A 38 -14.29 12.41 -11.30
C HIS A 38 -14.53 11.68 -9.99
N LYS A 39 -13.56 10.87 -9.55
CA LYS A 39 -13.56 10.24 -8.23
C LYS A 39 -12.20 10.31 -7.58
N THR A 40 -12.22 10.54 -6.27
CA THR A 40 -11.02 10.56 -5.44
C THR A 40 -11.18 9.58 -4.29
N PHE A 41 -10.17 8.73 -4.12
CA PHE A 41 -10.06 7.79 -3.00
C PHE A 41 -8.81 8.12 -2.21
N SER A 42 -8.90 8.21 -0.88
CA SER A 42 -7.74 8.39 -0.03
C SER A 42 -7.73 7.35 1.08
N ARG A 43 -6.60 6.67 1.27
CA ARG A 43 -6.47 5.61 2.27
C ARG A 43 -5.04 5.52 2.78
N MET A 44 -4.90 5.08 4.02
CA MET A 44 -3.61 4.73 4.62
C MET A 44 -3.30 3.27 4.32
N PHE A 45 -2.06 2.99 3.93
CA PHE A 45 -1.55 1.65 3.69
C PHE A 45 -0.30 1.39 4.52
N ASP A 46 -0.02 0.13 4.83
CA ASP A 46 1.30 -0.25 5.32
C ASP A 46 2.30 -0.19 4.17
N ARG A 47 3.49 0.34 4.43
CA ARG A 47 4.56 0.53 3.44
C ARG A 47 4.98 -0.79 2.79
N LYS A 48 4.88 -1.90 3.51
CA LYS A 48 5.15 -3.26 2.99
C LYS A 48 4.17 -3.71 1.89
N ASP A 49 3.00 -3.07 1.78
CA ASP A 49 1.98 -3.41 0.79
C ASP A 49 2.08 -2.54 -0.48
N LEU A 50 3.13 -1.69 -0.59
CA LEU A 50 3.34 -0.80 -1.74
C LEU A 50 3.47 -1.54 -3.08
N ASP A 51 4.08 -2.72 -3.09
CA ASP A 51 4.26 -3.49 -4.32
C ASP A 51 2.90 -3.87 -4.93
N GLN A 52 1.92 -4.19 -4.09
CA GLN A 52 0.55 -4.48 -4.52
C GLN A 52 -0.16 -3.22 -5.05
N LEU A 53 0.16 -2.04 -4.50
CA LEU A 53 -0.36 -0.76 -5.01
C LEU A 53 0.12 -0.50 -6.45
N VAL A 54 1.38 -0.74 -6.76
CA VAL A 54 1.96 -0.52 -8.10
C VAL A 54 1.26 -1.38 -9.16
N VAL A 55 1.03 -2.65 -8.86
CA VAL A 55 0.30 -3.55 -9.78
C VAL A 55 -1.14 -3.08 -9.98
N SER A 56 -1.83 -2.74 -8.89
CA SER A 56 -3.23 -2.27 -8.94
C SER A 56 -3.37 -0.99 -9.75
N ALA A 57 -2.44 -0.04 -9.53
CA ALA A 57 -2.33 1.21 -10.27
C ALA A 57 -2.19 0.98 -11.78
N LYS A 58 -1.33 0.05 -12.18
CA LYS A 58 -1.10 -0.27 -13.59
C LYS A 58 -2.35 -0.85 -14.25
N VAL A 59 -3.06 -1.74 -13.58
CA VAL A 59 -4.31 -2.30 -14.10
C VAL A 59 -5.38 -1.22 -14.25
N MET A 60 -5.51 -0.31 -13.28
CA MET A 60 -6.49 0.78 -13.36
C MET A 60 -6.20 1.77 -14.50
N SER A 61 -4.94 1.93 -14.92
CA SER A 61 -4.60 2.77 -16.08
C SER A 61 -5.13 2.28 -17.43
N TRP A 62 -5.67 1.05 -17.47
CA TRP A 62 -6.33 0.50 -18.66
C TRP A 62 -7.86 0.49 -18.55
N SER A 63 -8.41 1.09 -17.49
CA SER A 63 -9.85 1.16 -17.31
C SER A 63 -10.47 2.19 -18.26
N ALA A 64 -11.60 1.81 -18.88
CA ALA A 64 -12.42 2.70 -19.68
C ALA A 64 -13.58 3.22 -18.85
N CYS A 65 -13.95 4.48 -19.09
CA CYS A 65 -15.15 5.11 -18.58
C CYS A 65 -16.37 4.52 -19.29
N GLU A 66 -17.56 4.64 -18.70
CA GLU A 66 -18.82 4.24 -19.33
C GLU A 66 -19.07 4.96 -20.66
N CYS A 67 -18.49 6.15 -20.85
CA CYS A 67 -18.55 6.88 -22.12
C CYS A 67 -17.61 6.35 -23.22
N GLY A 68 -16.84 5.30 -22.95
CA GLY A 68 -15.94 4.65 -23.90
C GLY A 68 -14.49 5.17 -23.91
N GLU A 69 -14.23 6.34 -23.33
CA GLU A 69 -12.88 6.91 -23.22
C GLU A 69 -12.06 6.29 -22.08
N LEU A 70 -10.74 6.32 -22.20
CA LEU A 70 -9.84 5.87 -21.12
C LEU A 70 -9.92 6.81 -19.91
N VAL A 71 -9.94 6.21 -18.72
CA VAL A 71 -9.90 6.97 -17.48
C VAL A 71 -8.47 7.40 -17.19
N GLU A 72 -8.27 8.70 -17.00
CA GLU A 72 -7.03 9.26 -16.49
C GLU A 72 -6.90 8.89 -15.01
N PHE A 73 -5.76 8.30 -14.66
CA PHE A 73 -5.49 7.83 -13.31
C PHE A 73 -4.21 8.48 -12.77
N SER A 74 -4.33 9.12 -11.61
CA SER A 74 -3.23 9.79 -10.91
C SER A 74 -3.10 9.30 -9.47
N LEU A 75 -1.86 9.12 -9.02
CA LEU A 75 -1.53 8.75 -7.65
C LEU A 75 -0.69 9.82 -6.98
N GLU A 76 -1.12 10.20 -5.79
CA GLU A 76 -0.38 11.06 -4.86
C GLU A 76 -0.03 10.22 -3.63
N VAL A 77 1.25 10.23 -3.22
CA VAL A 77 1.74 9.49 -2.06
C VAL A 77 2.41 10.46 -1.09
N GLU A 78 1.96 10.46 0.16
CA GLU A 78 2.54 11.21 1.28
C GLU A 78 3.20 10.20 2.24
N PHE A 79 4.45 10.44 2.60
CA PHE A 79 5.28 9.60 3.49
C PHE A 79 5.37 10.18 4.89
#